data_AF-A0A2N8TFL3-F1
#
_entry.id   AF-A0A2N8TFL3-F1
#
_cell.length_a   1.000
_cell.length_b   1.000
_cell.length_c   1.000
_cell.angle_alpha   90.00
_cell.angle_beta   90.00
_cell.angle_gamma   90.00
#
_symmetry.space_group_name_H-M   'P 1'
#
loop_
_entity.id
_entity.type
_entity.pdbx_description
1 polymer ?
#
loop_
_entity_poly.entity_id
_entity_poly.type
_entity_poly.pdbx_seq_one_letter_code
_entity_poly.pdbx_strand_id
1 'polypeptide(L)'
;ALVWGAVGGVPGLLGFRAVNTLDAMVGHKSARYRRYGWASARLDDLAGWPGARLTAVLAVLAGPDPRGAVRAWRADAAQHPSPNAGPVEASFAGALGVRLGGTLSYGGRVEHRPVLNTPGRAVGTHDVERAVRLSRRVTWLALGVCAGARLLRSAPSLKGARSPKRGK
;
A
#
# COMPACT_ATOMS: atom_id res chain seq x y z
N ALA A 1 -5.85 -5.35 1.60
CA ALA A 1 -7.25 -5.83 1.70
C ALA A 1 -8.08 -5.52 0.47
N LEU A 2 -8.23 -4.25 0.05
CA LEU A 2 -9.08 -3.86 -1.10
C LEU A 2 -8.73 -4.58 -2.40
N VAL A 3 -7.43 -4.73 -2.72
CA VAL A 3 -6.98 -5.46 -3.93
C VAL A 3 -7.45 -6.92 -3.91
N TRP A 4 -7.29 -7.62 -2.78
CA TRP A 4 -7.76 -9.00 -2.66
C TRP A 4 -9.28 -9.12 -2.66
N GLY A 5 -10.00 -8.11 -2.14
CA GLY A 5 -11.44 -7.98 -2.30
C GLY A 5 -11.87 -7.80 -3.76
N ALA A 6 -11.11 -7.05 -4.56
CA ALA A 6 -11.39 -6.90 -5.99
C ALA A 6 -11.16 -8.20 -6.77
N VAL A 7 -10.14 -8.98 -6.39
CA VAL A 7 -9.78 -10.26 -7.03
C VAL A 7 -10.74 -11.38 -6.65
N GLY A 8 -11.00 -11.54 -5.35
CA GLY A 8 -11.70 -12.72 -4.79
C GLY A 8 -13.00 -12.41 -4.07
N GLY A 9 -13.50 -11.17 -4.09
CA GLY A 9 -14.69 -10.77 -3.34
C GLY A 9 -14.52 -10.90 -1.82
N VAL A 10 -15.59 -11.27 -1.12
CA VAL A 10 -15.59 -11.46 0.34
C VAL A 10 -14.54 -12.50 0.79
N PRO A 11 -14.40 -13.68 0.13
CA PRO A 11 -13.33 -14.63 0.46
C PRO A 11 -11.92 -14.03 0.37
N GLY A 12 -11.63 -13.21 -0.64
CA GLY A 12 -10.32 -12.57 -0.79
C GLY A 12 -10.03 -11.54 0.31
N LEU A 13 -11.04 -10.79 0.76
CA LEU A 13 -10.93 -9.89 1.91
C LEU A 13 -10.61 -10.63 3.21
N LEU A 14 -11.33 -11.72 3.47
CA LEU A 14 -11.15 -12.54 4.66
C LEU A 14 -9.79 -13.25 4.64
N GLY A 15 -9.36 -13.77 3.49
CA GLY A 15 -8.04 -14.39 3.33
C GLY A 15 -6.90 -13.42 3.63
N PHE A 16 -6.93 -12.20 3.08
CA PHE A 16 -5.91 -11.20 3.39
C PHE A 16 -5.92 -10.79 4.87
N ARG A 17 -7.11 -10.63 5.48
CA ARG A 17 -7.23 -10.34 6.91
C ARG A 17 -6.66 -11.48 7.75
N ALA A 18 -6.93 -12.73 7.40
CA ALA A 18 -6.37 -13.90 8.09
C ALA A 18 -4.83 -13.90 8.04
N VAL A 19 -4.24 -13.62 6.88
CA VAL A 19 -2.77 -13.49 6.72
C VAL A 19 -2.20 -12.36 7.59
N ASN A 20 -2.83 -11.17 7.59
CA ASN A 20 -2.39 -10.04 8.42
C ASN A 20 -2.50 -10.37 9.92
N THR A 21 -3.57 -11.04 10.32
CA THR A 21 -3.77 -11.46 11.72
C THR A 21 -2.72 -12.51 12.12
N LEU A 22 -2.42 -13.48 11.26
CA LEU A 22 -1.39 -14.47 11.51
C LEU A 22 0.00 -13.84 11.67
N ASP A 23 0.34 -12.84 10.85
CA ASP A 23 1.59 -12.09 11.02
C ASP A 23 1.63 -11.29 12.34
N ALA A 24 0.52 -10.65 12.71
CA ALA A 24 0.43 -9.93 13.98
C ALA A 24 0.54 -10.86 15.21
N MET A 25 0.00 -12.08 15.14
CA MET A 25 0.03 -13.05 16.25
C MET A 25 1.33 -13.87 16.33
N VAL A 26 1.98 -14.17 15.20
CA VAL A 26 3.13 -15.11 15.13
C VAL A 26 4.43 -14.39 14.77
N GLY A 27 4.37 -13.24 14.09
CA GLY A 27 5.51 -12.48 13.59
C GLY A 27 6.19 -11.57 14.63
N HIS A 28 5.55 -11.30 15.78
CA HIS A 28 6.18 -10.48 16.82
C HIS A 28 7.27 -11.25 17.57
N LYS A 29 8.52 -10.86 17.29
CA LYS A 29 9.80 -11.23 17.90
C LYS A 29 9.72 -11.76 19.34
N SER A 30 9.43 -13.04 19.48
CA SER A 30 9.85 -13.83 20.64
C SER A 30 10.95 -14.77 20.16
N ALA A 31 12.06 -14.81 20.90
CA ALA A 31 13.33 -15.46 20.51
C ALA A 31 13.20 -16.95 20.08
N ARG A 32 12.05 -17.56 20.38
CA ARG A 32 11.60 -18.93 20.11
C ARG A 32 11.07 -19.18 18.68
N TYR A 33 10.59 -18.18 17.94
CA TYR A 33 9.88 -18.37 16.65
C TYR A 33 10.57 -17.79 15.40
N ARG A 34 11.85 -17.42 15.50
CA ARG A 34 12.63 -16.77 14.41
C ARG A 34 12.55 -17.42 13.02
N ARG A 35 12.37 -18.74 12.93
CA ARG A 35 12.29 -19.47 11.63
C ARG A 35 10.87 -19.50 11.05
N TYR A 36 9.83 -19.50 11.89
CA TYR A 36 8.43 -19.50 11.46
C TYR A 36 7.90 -18.08 11.22
N GLY A 37 8.29 -17.13 12.06
CA GLY A 37 7.93 -15.71 11.90
C GLY A 37 8.46 -15.11 10.59
N TRP A 38 9.59 -15.59 10.07
CA TRP A 38 10.13 -15.14 8.78
C TRP A 38 9.26 -15.55 7.59
N ALA A 39 8.75 -16.78 7.58
CA ALA A 39 7.88 -17.26 6.50
C ALA A 39 6.51 -16.54 6.54
N SER A 40 5.95 -16.32 7.73
CA SER A 40 4.71 -15.56 7.92
C SER A 40 4.88 -14.10 7.48
N ALA A 41 5.94 -13.43 7.92
CA ALA A 41 6.24 -12.05 7.54
C ALA A 41 6.47 -11.90 6.03
N ARG A 42 7.11 -12.89 5.40
CA ARG A 42 7.35 -12.89 3.95
C ARG A 42 6.08 -13.15 3.15
N LEU A 43 5.17 -13.99 3.66
CA LEU A 43 3.84 -14.20 3.07
C LEU A 43 2.96 -12.95 3.20
N ASP A 44 2.96 -12.28 4.35
CA ASP A 44 2.26 -11.02 4.51
C ASP A 44 2.86 -9.93 3.61
N ASP A 45 4.19 -9.87 3.51
CA ASP A 45 4.85 -8.93 2.60
C ASP A 45 4.46 -9.19 1.13
N LEU A 46 4.42 -10.44 0.70
CA LEU A 46 3.97 -10.81 -0.66
C LEU A 46 2.49 -10.48 -0.88
N ALA A 47 1.64 -10.76 0.11
CA ALA A 47 0.21 -10.45 0.05
C ALA A 47 -0.03 -8.93 0.06
N GLY A 48 0.80 -8.17 0.77
CA GLY A 48 0.76 -6.71 0.85
C GLY A 48 1.28 -6.01 -0.40
N TRP A 49 2.13 -6.68 -1.18
CA TRP A 49 2.83 -6.09 -2.32
C TRP A 49 1.92 -5.41 -3.35
N PRO A 50 0.83 -6.03 -3.85
CA PRO A 50 -0.07 -5.37 -4.80
C PRO A 50 -0.73 -4.12 -4.21
N GLY A 51 -1.13 -4.19 -2.94
CA GLY A 51 -1.75 -3.07 -2.24
C GLY A 51 -0.79 -1.91 -2.03
N ALA A 52 0.44 -2.21 -1.61
CA ALA A 52 1.49 -1.21 -1.41
C ALA A 52 1.83 -0.47 -2.71
N ARG A 53 1.97 -1.21 -3.83
CA ARG A 53 2.23 -0.60 -5.15
C ARG A 53 1.07 0.26 -5.62
N LEU A 54 -0.17 -0.20 -5.47
CA LEU A 54 -1.34 0.60 -5.80
C LEU A 54 -1.38 1.89 -4.96
N THR A 55 -1.15 1.80 -3.65
CA THR A 55 -1.10 2.97 -2.75
C THR A 55 -0.02 3.96 -3.18
N ALA A 56 1.19 3.49 -3.49
CA ALA A 56 2.29 4.34 -3.93
C ALA A 56 1.97 5.06 -5.25
N VAL A 57 1.42 4.35 -6.25
CA VAL A 57 0.98 4.96 -7.52
C VAL A 57 -0.11 5.99 -7.28
N LEU A 58 -1.12 5.67 -6.47
CA LEU A 58 -2.20 6.62 -6.16
C LEU A 58 -1.71 7.82 -5.37
N ALA A 59 -0.71 7.65 -4.50
CA ALA A 59 -0.08 8.77 -3.79
C ALA A 59 0.69 9.70 -4.74
N VAL A 60 1.37 9.14 -5.75
CA VAL A 60 1.98 9.92 -6.84
C VAL A 60 0.91 10.72 -7.60
N LEU A 61 -0.21 10.10 -7.95
CA LEU A 61 -1.26 10.74 -8.76
C LEU A 61 -2.10 11.76 -7.99
N ALA A 62 -2.37 11.52 -6.70
CA ALA A 62 -3.23 12.35 -5.86
C ALA A 62 -2.45 13.39 -5.03
N GLY A 63 -1.13 13.25 -4.98
CA GLY A 63 -0.22 14.11 -4.23
C GLY A 63 -0.03 15.48 -4.88
N PRO A 64 0.31 16.53 -4.09
CA PRO A 64 0.53 17.86 -4.64
C PRO A 64 1.83 17.98 -5.46
N ASP A 65 2.83 17.12 -5.22
CA ASP A 65 4.04 17.02 -6.05
C ASP A 65 4.25 15.59 -6.59
N PRO A 66 3.62 15.22 -7.73
CA PRO A 66 3.80 13.92 -8.37
C PRO A 66 5.26 13.64 -8.77
N ARG A 67 5.99 14.67 -9.20
CA ARG A 67 7.40 14.53 -9.64
C ARG A 67 8.29 14.23 -8.44
N GLY A 68 8.08 14.93 -7.33
CA GLY A 68 8.73 14.66 -6.06
C GLY A 68 8.43 13.27 -5.52
N ALA A 69 7.17 12.83 -5.60
CA ALA A 69 6.76 11.49 -5.21
C ALA A 69 7.49 10.40 -6.01
N VAL A 70 7.54 10.51 -7.33
CA VAL A 70 8.26 9.55 -8.20
C VAL A 70 9.76 9.56 -7.93
N ARG A 71 10.36 10.75 -7.77
CA ARG A 71 11.79 10.90 -7.46
C ARG A 71 12.13 10.20 -6.16
N ALA A 72 11.40 10.50 -5.08
CA ALA A 72 11.63 9.92 -3.77
C ALA A 72 11.39 8.39 -3.76
N TRP A 73 10.33 7.91 -4.42
CA TRP A 73 10.11 6.47 -4.56
C TRP A 73 11.33 5.80 -5.23
N ARG A 74 11.76 6.29 -6.41
CA ARG A 74 12.86 5.67 -7.14
C ARG A 74 14.19 5.70 -6.39
N ALA A 75 14.49 6.79 -5.69
CA ALA A 75 15.76 6.97 -4.98
C ALA A 75 15.80 6.23 -3.64
N ASP A 76 14.70 6.25 -2.88
CA ASP A 76 14.75 5.97 -1.45
C ASP A 76 13.96 4.73 -1.02
N ALA A 77 12.98 4.28 -1.80
CA ALA A 77 12.11 3.18 -1.39
C ALA A 77 12.85 1.86 -1.14
N ALA A 78 13.94 1.60 -1.87
CA ALA A 78 14.76 0.40 -1.72
C ALA A 78 15.63 0.40 -0.46
N GLN A 79 15.85 1.58 0.15
CA GLN A 79 16.60 1.71 1.39
C GLN A 79 15.76 1.30 2.60
N HIS A 80 14.43 1.29 2.46
CA HIS A 80 13.51 0.89 3.51
C HIS A 80 13.53 -0.63 3.73
N PRO A 81 13.62 -1.12 5.00
CA PRO A 81 13.73 -2.56 5.27
C PRO A 81 12.49 -3.36 4.85
N SER A 82 11.31 -2.73 4.79
CA SER A 82 10.10 -3.34 4.26
C SER A 82 9.89 -2.99 2.78
N PRO A 83 9.72 -3.98 1.88
CA PRO A 83 9.48 -3.79 0.45
C PRO A 83 8.09 -3.20 0.13
N ASN A 84 7.21 -3.16 1.13
CA ASN A 84 5.86 -2.60 1.05
C ASN A 84 5.79 -1.18 1.59
N ALA A 85 6.36 -0.94 2.77
CA ALA A 85 6.32 0.38 3.38
C ALA A 85 7.20 1.38 2.62
N GLY A 86 8.37 0.96 2.11
CA GLY A 86 9.31 1.86 1.42
C GLY A 86 8.68 2.67 0.28
N PRO A 87 8.05 2.01 -0.72
CA PRO A 87 7.38 2.71 -1.81
C PRO A 87 6.27 3.66 -1.36
N VAL A 88 5.49 3.29 -0.34
CA VAL A 88 4.40 4.11 0.18
C VAL A 88 4.96 5.34 0.89
N GLU A 89 5.85 5.14 1.85
CA GLU A 89 6.45 6.22 2.64
C GLU A 89 7.26 7.17 1.79
N ALA A 90 8.09 6.66 0.87
CA ALA A 90 8.89 7.49 -0.03
C ALA A 90 8.00 8.30 -0.98
N SER A 91 6.92 7.70 -1.52
CA SER A 91 5.96 8.43 -2.36
C SER A 91 5.23 9.52 -1.57
N PHE A 92 4.84 9.26 -0.32
CA PHE A 92 4.22 10.28 0.54
C PHE A 92 5.19 11.41 0.91
N ALA A 93 6.43 11.06 1.28
CA ALA A 93 7.48 12.02 1.60
C ALA A 93 7.72 12.97 0.41
N GLY A 94 7.91 12.39 -0.77
CA GLY A 94 8.08 13.14 -2.02
C GLY A 94 6.85 13.96 -2.38
N ALA A 95 5.65 13.39 -2.32
CA ALA A 95 4.40 14.07 -2.64
C ALA A 95 4.16 15.29 -1.76
N LEU A 96 4.48 15.20 -0.47
CA LEU A 96 4.26 16.26 0.51
C LEU A 96 5.42 17.26 0.58
N GLY A 97 6.54 16.95 -0.06
CA GLY A 97 7.77 17.76 -0.04
C GLY A 97 8.53 17.68 1.29
N VAL A 98 8.30 16.63 2.08
CA VAL A 98 8.88 16.46 3.42
C VAL A 98 9.89 15.32 3.44
N ARG A 99 10.81 15.36 4.41
CA ARG A 99 11.77 14.31 4.68
C ARG A 99 11.29 13.44 5.84
N LEU A 100 11.25 12.14 5.64
CA LEU A 100 10.85 11.14 6.65
C LEU A 100 12.06 10.29 7.07
N GLY A 101 11.96 9.64 8.22
CA GLY A 101 13.01 8.78 8.77
C GLY A 101 14.12 9.56 9.50
N GLY A 102 15.32 9.00 9.54
CA GLY A 102 16.44 9.52 10.32
C GLY A 102 16.51 8.94 11.73
N THR A 103 17.19 9.67 12.62
CA THR A 103 17.46 9.25 14.00
C THR A 103 16.23 9.43 14.87
N LEU A 104 15.62 8.33 15.29
CA LEU A 104 14.53 8.30 16.26
C LEU A 104 15.09 7.91 17.62
N SER A 105 14.81 8.70 18.67
CA SER A 105 15.12 8.34 20.04
C SER A 105 13.81 8.10 20.78
N TYR A 106 13.57 6.86 21.21
CA TYR A 106 12.38 6.50 21.98
C TYR A 106 12.79 5.60 23.15
N GLY A 107 12.44 6.00 24.37
CA GLY A 107 12.71 5.22 25.59
C GLY A 107 14.19 4.88 25.82
N GLY A 108 15.12 5.77 25.43
CA GLY A 108 16.57 5.58 25.59
C GLY A 108 17.22 4.72 24.51
N ARG A 109 16.48 4.25 23.50
CA ARG A 109 17.03 3.56 22.32
C ARG A 109 17.02 4.48 21.11
N VAL A 110 18.18 4.60 20.49
CA VAL A 110 18.36 5.29 19.22
C VAL A 110 18.17 4.27 18.10
N GLU A 111 17.16 4.47 17.26
CA GLU A 111 16.96 3.70 16.04
C GLU A 111 17.23 4.60 14.83
N HIS A 112 18.10 4.16 13.93
CA HIS A 112 18.35 4.85 12.67
C HIS A 112 17.46 4.26 11.59
N ARG A 113 16.46 5.03 11.16
CA ARG A 113 15.65 4.71 9.99
C ARG A 113 16.26 5.35 8.75
N PRO A 114 16.18 4.70 7.58
CA PRO A 114 16.61 5.30 6.33
C PRO A 114 15.87 6.62 6.11
N VAL A 115 16.59 7.62 5.63
CA VAL A 115 16.05 8.94 5.35
C VAL A 115 15.39 8.89 3.97
N LEU A 116 14.10 9.22 3.91
CA LEU A 116 13.31 9.23 2.67
C LEU A 116 13.05 10.67 2.23
N ASN A 117 13.18 10.93 0.93
CA ASN A 117 13.11 12.25 0.30
C ASN A 117 14.08 13.24 0.95
N THR A 118 15.37 12.93 0.95
CA THR A 118 16.45 13.76 1.53
C THR A 118 16.39 15.26 1.16
N PRO A 119 16.05 15.65 -0.09
CA PRO A 119 15.90 17.07 -0.47
C PRO A 119 14.68 17.77 0.14
N GLY A 120 13.75 17.01 0.72
CA GLY A 120 12.56 17.53 1.38
C GLY A 120 12.87 18.29 2.65
N ARG A 121 11.95 19.17 3.05
CA ARG A 121 12.07 19.91 4.32
C ARG A 121 11.77 19.00 5.51
N ALA A 122 12.20 19.42 6.70
CA ALA A 122 11.80 18.75 7.94
C ALA A 122 10.27 18.75 8.10
N VAL A 123 9.75 17.66 8.68
CA VAL A 123 8.34 17.52 9.02
C VAL A 123 7.92 18.53 10.08
N GLY A 124 6.75 19.13 9.89
CA GLY A 124 6.10 20.00 10.87
C GLY A 124 4.72 19.46 11.26
N THR A 125 4.13 20.02 12.31
CA THR A 125 2.80 19.59 12.82
C THR A 125 1.70 19.69 11.76
N HIS A 126 1.72 20.74 10.94
CA HIS A 126 0.76 20.94 9.84
C HIS A 126 0.82 19.85 8.76
N ASP A 127 1.92 19.08 8.67
CA ASP A 127 2.02 17.98 7.72
C ASP A 127 1.17 16.78 8.11
N VAL A 128 0.80 16.65 9.39
CA VAL A 128 -0.11 15.59 9.84
C VAL A 128 -1.43 15.71 9.09
N GLU A 129 -2.01 16.91 9.04
CA GLU A 129 -3.26 17.11 8.33
C GLU A 129 -3.11 16.93 6.81
N ARG A 130 -1.99 17.39 6.23
CA ARG A 130 -1.70 17.20 4.80
C ARG A 130 -1.58 15.71 4.45
N ALA A 131 -0.90 14.94 5.29
CA ALA A 131 -0.75 13.50 5.15
C ALA A 131 -2.09 12.77 5.30
N VAL A 132 -2.92 13.16 6.29
CA VAL A 132 -4.27 12.62 6.45
C VAL A 132 -5.14 12.91 5.22
N ARG A 133 -5.10 14.13 4.68
CA ARG A 133 -5.85 14.48 3.47
C ARG A 133 -5.40 13.64 2.27
N LEU A 134 -4.10 13.48 2.06
CA LEU A 134 -3.58 12.64 0.99
C LEU A 134 -3.97 11.17 1.18
N SER A 135 -3.84 10.64 2.39
CA SER A 135 -4.23 9.27 2.74
C SER A 135 -5.70 8.99 2.49
N ARG A 136 -6.60 9.92 2.86
CA ARG A 136 -8.04 9.81 2.56
C ARG A 136 -8.32 9.77 1.07
N ARG A 137 -7.68 10.66 0.28
CA ARG A 137 -7.82 10.66 -1.19
C ARG A 137 -7.36 9.34 -1.79
N VAL A 138 -6.18 8.85 -1.40
CA VAL A 138 -5.64 7.57 -1.84
C VAL A 138 -6.58 6.42 -1.48
N THR A 139 -7.17 6.44 -0.28
CA THR A 139 -8.12 5.42 0.17
C THR A 139 -9.38 5.38 -0.69
N TRP A 140 -10.00 6.54 -0.97
CA TRP A 140 -11.18 6.62 -1.83
C TRP A 140 -10.87 6.22 -3.26
N LEU A 141 -9.74 6.64 -3.82
CA LEU A 141 -9.29 6.22 -5.15
C LEU A 141 -9.04 4.71 -5.20
N ALA A 142 -8.37 4.15 -4.21
CA ALA A 142 -8.11 2.71 -4.13
C ALA A 142 -9.42 1.91 -4.07
N LEU A 143 -10.39 2.39 -3.28
CA LEU A 143 -11.73 1.80 -3.21
C LEU A 143 -12.41 1.85 -4.58
N GLY A 144 -12.42 3.02 -5.24
CA GLY A 144 -13.02 3.20 -6.56
C GLY A 144 -12.40 2.30 -7.63
N VAL A 145 -11.05 2.24 -7.68
CA VAL A 145 -10.32 1.35 -8.60
C VAL A 145 -10.65 -0.11 -8.34
N CYS A 146 -10.65 -0.55 -7.08
CA CYS A 146 -10.93 -1.94 -6.72
C CYS A 146 -12.38 -2.34 -6.98
N ALA A 147 -13.34 -1.47 -6.63
CA ALA A 147 -14.76 -1.69 -6.88
C ALA A 147 -15.08 -1.70 -8.38
N GLY A 148 -14.54 -0.73 -9.13
CA GLY A 148 -14.66 -0.66 -10.59
C GLY A 148 -14.10 -1.91 -11.28
N ALA A 149 -12.90 -2.35 -10.89
CA ALA A 149 -12.30 -3.57 -11.41
C ALA A 149 -13.17 -4.81 -11.12
N ARG A 150 -13.78 -4.89 -9.92
CA ARG A 150 -14.69 -6.00 -9.56
C ARG A 150 -15.96 -5.99 -10.39
N LEU A 151 -16.57 -4.82 -10.60
CA LEU A 151 -17.79 -4.65 -11.39
C LEU A 151 -17.55 -5.02 -12.86
N LEU A 152 -16.43 -4.57 -13.45
CA LEU A 152 -16.05 -4.92 -14.81
C LEU A 152 -15.88 -6.44 -15.01
N ARG A 153 -15.40 -7.15 -13.98
CA ARG A 153 -15.27 -8.62 -14.01
C ARG A 153 -16.60 -9.35 -13.78
N SER A 154 -17.56 -8.73 -13.10
CA SER A 154 -18.91 -9.28 -12.90
C SER A 154 -19.85 -9.00 -14.07
N ALA A 155 -19.50 -8.07 -14.96
CA ALA A 155 -20.38 -7.69 -16.06
C ALA A 155 -20.65 -8.90 -16.96
N PRO A 156 -21.93 -9.29 -17.18
CA PRO A 156 -22.25 -10.38 -18.08
C PRO A 156 -21.75 -10.03 -19.49
N SER A 157 -21.05 -10.98 -20.11
CA SER A 157 -20.57 -10.83 -21.49
C SER A 157 -21.77 -10.58 -22.42
N LEU A 158 -21.88 -9.36 -22.95
CA LEU A 158 -22.93 -8.95 -23.90
C LEU A 158 -22.86 -9.70 -25.26
N LYS A 159 -22.00 -10.71 -25.41
CA LYS A 159 -21.83 -11.50 -26.64
C LYS A 159 -22.93 -12.55 -26.91
N GLY A 160 -23.98 -12.65 -26.07
CA GLY A 160 -25.04 -13.65 -26.24
C GLY A 160 -26.32 -13.21 -26.97
N ALA A 161 -26.52 -11.92 -27.25
CA ALA A 161 -27.82 -11.42 -27.72
C ALA A 161 -27.88 -11.13 -29.23
N ARG A 162 -27.65 -12.13 -30.09
CA ARG A 162 -28.11 -12.09 -31.50
C ARG A 162 -28.46 -13.48 -32.03
N SER A 163 -29.75 -13.82 -32.01
CA SER A 163 -30.60 -13.94 -33.21
C SER A 163 -31.88 -14.72 -32.87
N PRO A 164 -33.09 -14.15 -33.05
CA PRO A 164 -34.29 -14.96 -33.04
C PRO A 164 -34.28 -15.82 -34.31
N LYS A 165 -34.31 -17.15 -34.17
CA LYS A 165 -34.60 -18.04 -35.29
C LYS A 165 -36.02 -17.72 -35.78
N ARG A 166 -36.14 -17.06 -36.94
CA ARG A 166 -37.35 -17.17 -37.78
C ARG A 166 -37.35 -18.57 -38.38
N GLY A 167 -38.06 -19.48 -37.72
CA GLY A 167 -38.45 -20.78 -38.27
C GLY A 167 -39.80 -20.66 -38.98
N LYS A 168 -39.87 -21.26 -40.16
CA LYS A 168 -40.94 -21.26 -41.16
C LYS A 168 -42.26 -21.80 -40.65
#